data_AF-A0A1V3PFN1-F1
#
_entry.id   AF-A0A1V3PFN1-F1
#
_cell.length_a   1.000
_cell.length_b   1.000
_cell.length_c   1.000
_cell.angle_alpha   90.00
_cell.angle_beta   90.00
_cell.angle_gamma   90.00
#
_symmetry.space_group_name_H-M   'P 1'
#
loop_
_entity.id
_entity.type
_entity.pdbx_description
1 polymer ?
#
loop_
_entity_poly.entity_id
_entity_poly.type
_entity_poly.pdbx_seq_one_letter_code
_entity_poly.pdbx_strand_id
1 'polypeptide(L)'
;MLEKHLPNTLHMFDLPLYELLGDRPLPAHQVEDVITSLRQKVKMGWEWRFPGSPNGYYNALPNDSSALASRGDLWGFIAIVALVRQAEIQSDELSHLLLSMDMYRALPAVLKLSWIAPSTELLQNCVNSIRRRMPISAVMYDVDWSVIARHTADPDYEPGYERRIDPATGKTIEFEDPILEARLMRGFQVRAQRRSRERQKNRGHVRTDEVRVQDHHDRSSGRK
;
A
#
# COMPACT_ATOMS: atom_id res chain seq x y z
N MET A 1 -13.33 -26.09 20.92
CA MET A 1 -14.35 -25.53 20.01
C MET A 1 -13.75 -24.34 19.28
N LEU A 2 -13.17 -24.50 18.10
CA LEU A 2 -12.45 -23.44 17.34
C LEU A 2 -11.21 -22.80 18.02
N GLU A 3 -11.34 -22.10 19.15
CA GLU A 3 -10.23 -21.41 19.86
C GLU A 3 -9.11 -22.37 20.32
N LYS A 4 -9.47 -23.65 20.61
CA LYS A 4 -8.50 -24.72 20.93
C LYS A 4 -7.66 -25.17 19.72
N HIS A 5 -8.13 -24.93 18.51
CA HIS A 5 -7.47 -25.33 17.27
C HIS A 5 -6.91 -24.14 16.48
N LEU A 6 -7.46 -22.95 16.72
CA LEU A 6 -7.09 -21.67 16.12
C LEU A 6 -7.15 -20.57 17.21
N PRO A 7 -6.19 -20.55 18.14
CA PRO A 7 -6.16 -19.56 19.22
C PRO A 7 -6.00 -18.15 18.65
N ASN A 8 -6.69 -17.18 19.26
CA ASN A 8 -6.81 -15.79 18.84
C ASN A 8 -7.50 -15.61 17.48
N THR A 9 -8.49 -16.43 17.12
CA THR A 9 -9.20 -16.26 15.83
C THR A 9 -10.62 -15.75 16.01
N LEU A 10 -11.20 -15.94 17.20
CA LEU A 10 -12.56 -15.46 17.50
C LEU A 10 -12.65 -13.93 17.48
N HIS A 11 -11.66 -13.23 18.04
CA HIS A 11 -11.63 -11.76 18.03
C HIS A 11 -11.56 -11.16 16.61
N MET A 12 -11.17 -11.95 15.61
CA MET A 12 -11.11 -11.49 14.22
C MET A 12 -12.51 -11.20 13.68
N PHE A 13 -13.53 -12.00 14.05
CA PHE A 13 -14.91 -11.81 13.58
C PHE A 13 -15.55 -10.54 14.13
N ASP A 14 -15.03 -10.02 15.26
CA ASP A 14 -15.49 -8.79 15.88
C ASP A 14 -14.75 -7.54 15.35
N LEU A 15 -13.82 -7.71 14.39
CA LEU A 15 -13.10 -6.58 13.82
C LEU A 15 -14.03 -5.74 12.94
N PRO A 16 -14.04 -4.40 13.11
CA PRO A 16 -14.83 -3.52 12.25
C PRO A 16 -14.32 -3.50 10.79
N LEU A 17 -13.16 -4.12 10.53
CA LEU A 17 -12.51 -4.15 9.23
C LEU A 17 -13.42 -4.68 8.10
N TYR A 18 -14.15 -5.76 8.34
CA TYR A 18 -14.96 -6.40 7.29
C TYR A 18 -16.09 -5.50 6.81
N GLU A 19 -16.77 -4.84 7.73
CA GLU A 19 -17.81 -3.87 7.41
C GLU A 19 -17.23 -2.68 6.64
N LEU A 20 -16.09 -2.16 7.08
CA LEU A 20 -15.38 -1.07 6.40
C LEU A 20 -14.95 -1.44 4.97
N LEU A 21 -14.54 -2.69 4.72
CA LEU A 21 -14.08 -3.17 3.41
C LEU A 21 -15.21 -3.51 2.44
N GLY A 22 -16.46 -3.61 2.90
CA GLY A 22 -17.58 -4.06 2.07
C GLY A 22 -17.83 -3.15 0.87
N ASP A 23 -18.08 -3.71 -0.31
CA ASP A 23 -18.34 -2.92 -1.52
C ASP A 23 -19.77 -2.34 -1.56
N ARG A 24 -20.09 -1.50 -0.56
CA ARG A 24 -21.35 -0.77 -0.43
C ARG A 24 -21.12 0.60 0.21
N PRO A 25 -22.00 1.59 -0.04
CA PRO A 25 -22.06 2.80 0.77
C PRO A 25 -22.30 2.46 2.23
N LEU A 26 -21.64 3.17 3.15
CA LEU A 26 -21.82 3.01 4.59
C LEU A 26 -22.57 4.23 5.16
N PRO A 27 -23.48 4.03 6.13
CA PRO A 27 -24.07 5.13 6.88
C PRO A 27 -23.03 5.88 7.71
N ALA A 28 -23.18 7.21 7.81
CA ALA A 28 -22.26 8.07 8.56
C ALA A 28 -22.04 7.62 10.01
N HIS A 29 -23.12 7.24 10.71
CA HIS A 29 -23.02 6.81 12.11
C HIS A 29 -22.17 5.55 12.28
N GLN A 30 -22.21 4.60 11.35
CA GLN A 30 -21.44 3.35 11.47
C GLN A 30 -19.93 3.61 11.40
N VAL A 31 -19.51 4.50 10.49
CA VAL A 31 -18.10 4.88 10.36
C VAL A 31 -17.66 5.71 11.58
N GLU A 32 -18.52 6.62 12.05
CA GLU A 32 -18.24 7.44 13.23
C GLU A 32 -18.12 6.59 14.51
N ASP A 33 -18.95 5.56 14.67
CA ASP A 33 -18.90 4.62 15.79
C ASP A 33 -17.56 3.89 15.82
N VAL A 34 -17.07 3.43 14.65
CA VAL A 34 -15.75 2.80 14.54
C VAL A 34 -14.64 3.78 14.90
N ILE A 35 -14.64 4.98 14.33
CA ILE A 35 -13.62 6.01 14.60
C ILE A 35 -13.62 6.39 16.09
N THR A 36 -14.79 6.57 16.68
CA THR A 36 -14.96 6.92 18.09
C THR A 36 -14.49 5.79 19.00
N SER A 37 -14.73 4.52 18.62
CA SER A 37 -14.25 3.36 19.38
C SER A 37 -12.72 3.26 19.43
N LEU A 38 -12.04 3.79 18.41
CA LEU A 38 -10.58 3.81 18.27
C LEU A 38 -9.94 5.09 18.83
N ARG A 39 -10.75 6.03 19.32
CA ARG A 39 -10.29 7.32 19.86
C ARG A 39 -10.73 7.51 21.29
N GLN A 40 -9.95 8.27 22.04
CA GLN A 40 -10.32 8.72 23.36
C GLN A 40 -10.26 10.24 23.42
N LYS A 41 -11.29 10.82 24.05
CA LYS A 41 -11.31 12.25 24.33
C LYS A 41 -10.26 12.56 25.42
N VAL A 42 -9.36 13.48 25.11
CA VAL A 42 -8.33 13.99 26.02
C VAL A 42 -8.52 15.49 26.24
N LYS A 43 -7.74 16.09 27.16
CA LYS A 43 -7.90 17.52 27.50
C LYS A 43 -7.74 18.45 26.30
N MET A 44 -6.91 18.10 25.32
CA MET A 44 -6.65 18.90 24.11
C MET A 44 -7.17 18.23 22.82
N GLY A 45 -8.31 17.53 22.88
CA GLY A 45 -8.98 16.98 21.70
C GLY A 45 -9.16 15.47 21.77
N TRP A 46 -8.62 14.77 20.77
CA TRP A 46 -8.76 13.33 20.62
C TRP A 46 -7.40 12.70 20.34
N GLU A 47 -7.17 11.53 20.93
CA GLU A 47 -5.99 10.70 20.69
C GLU A 47 -6.43 9.31 20.26
N TRP A 48 -5.62 8.67 19.41
CA TRP A 48 -5.83 7.29 19.03
C TRP A 48 -5.54 6.36 20.20
N ARG A 49 -6.44 5.42 20.44
CA ARG A 49 -6.33 4.41 21.49
C ARG A 49 -6.38 3.02 20.86
N PHE A 50 -5.20 2.47 20.59
CA PHE A 50 -5.06 1.15 19.99
C PHE A 50 -4.53 0.13 21.01
N PRO A 51 -4.96 -1.13 20.91
CA PRO A 51 -4.35 -2.23 21.66
C PRO A 51 -2.82 -2.27 21.50
N GLY A 52 -2.10 -2.60 22.57
CA GLY A 52 -0.63 -2.74 22.55
C GLY A 52 0.17 -1.43 22.56
N SER A 53 -0.48 -0.26 22.53
CA SER A 53 0.25 1.01 22.58
C SER A 53 0.84 1.27 23.97
N PRO A 54 2.09 1.77 24.10
CA PRO A 54 2.65 2.15 25.39
C PRO A 54 1.77 3.21 26.06
N ASN A 55 1.33 2.97 27.30
CA ASN A 55 0.34 3.79 28.04
C ASN A 55 -1.09 3.80 27.45
N GLY A 56 -1.37 2.95 26.45
CA GLY A 56 -2.69 2.82 25.82
C GLY A 56 -2.98 3.84 24.71
N TYR A 57 -2.12 4.84 24.51
CA TYR A 57 -2.31 5.90 23.51
C TYR A 57 -1.28 5.79 22.39
N TYR A 58 -1.68 6.17 21.18
CA TYR A 58 -0.78 6.33 20.05
C TYR A 58 -0.67 7.81 19.69
N ASN A 59 0.55 8.33 19.74
CA ASN A 59 0.88 9.73 19.51
C ASN A 59 0.81 10.08 18.01
N ALA A 60 -0.39 10.03 17.45
CA ALA A 60 -0.70 10.55 16.13
C ALA A 60 -1.87 11.52 16.26
N LEU A 61 -1.83 12.62 15.51
CA LEU A 61 -2.99 13.50 15.43
C LEU A 61 -4.17 12.73 14.81
N PRO A 62 -5.42 13.09 15.13
CA PRO A 62 -6.61 12.40 14.61
C PRO A 62 -6.62 12.22 13.08
N ASN A 63 -6.04 13.16 12.33
CA ASN A 63 -6.03 13.14 10.87
C ASN A 63 -4.64 12.82 10.29
N ASP A 64 -3.68 12.38 11.10
CA ASP A 64 -2.35 12.01 10.64
C ASP A 64 -2.31 10.53 10.20
N SER A 65 -2.79 10.28 8.99
CA SER A 65 -2.78 8.94 8.38
C SER A 65 -1.39 8.42 8.06
N SER A 66 -0.42 9.30 7.86
CA SER A 66 0.98 8.92 7.64
C SER A 66 1.57 8.28 8.89
N ALA A 67 1.30 8.85 10.07
CA ALA A 67 1.66 8.23 11.33
C ALA A 67 0.92 6.89 11.53
N LEU A 68 -0.38 6.82 11.24
CA LEU A 68 -1.13 5.56 11.30
C LEU A 68 -0.57 4.48 10.36
N ALA A 69 -0.08 4.86 9.18
CA ALA A 69 0.54 3.92 8.24
C ALA A 69 1.90 3.44 8.74
N SER A 70 2.69 4.37 9.31
CA SER A 70 3.99 4.09 9.94
C SER A 70 3.86 3.24 11.21
N ARG A 71 2.68 3.19 11.83
CA ARG A 71 2.41 2.28 12.95
C ARG A 71 2.60 0.80 12.55
N GLY A 72 2.27 0.46 11.29
CA GLY A 72 2.56 -0.85 10.74
C GLY A 72 1.84 -2.02 11.38
N ASP A 73 0.59 -1.81 11.81
CA ASP A 73 -0.23 -2.88 12.34
C ASP A 73 -1.67 -2.84 11.80
N LEU A 74 -2.44 -3.85 12.17
CA LEU A 74 -3.85 -3.98 11.77
C LEU A 74 -4.70 -2.80 12.23
N TRP A 75 -4.43 -2.25 13.41
CA TRP A 75 -5.24 -1.18 13.99
C TRP A 75 -5.00 0.16 13.29
N GLY A 76 -3.76 0.48 12.95
CA GLY A 76 -3.42 1.61 12.09
C GLY A 76 -4.12 1.50 10.73
N PHE A 77 -4.10 0.31 10.13
CA PHE A 77 -4.82 0.07 8.87
C PHE A 77 -6.34 0.25 9.00
N ILE A 78 -6.98 -0.35 10.02
CA ILE A 78 -8.41 -0.18 10.28
C ILE A 78 -8.77 1.30 10.43
N ALA A 79 -7.98 2.06 11.19
CA ALA A 79 -8.20 3.48 11.38
C ALA A 79 -8.11 4.25 10.07
N ILE A 80 -7.11 3.96 9.22
CA ILE A 80 -6.99 4.58 7.90
C ILE A 80 -8.21 4.24 7.02
N VAL A 81 -8.61 2.96 6.94
CA VAL A 81 -9.80 2.58 6.15
C VAL A 81 -11.04 3.31 6.66
N ALA A 82 -11.23 3.42 7.98
CA ALA A 82 -12.35 4.17 8.55
C ALA A 82 -12.32 5.65 8.15
N LEU A 83 -11.14 6.30 8.17
CA LEU A 83 -10.98 7.67 7.71
C LEU A 83 -11.26 7.82 6.20
N VAL A 84 -10.79 6.89 5.37
CA VAL A 84 -11.10 6.89 3.92
C VAL A 84 -12.62 6.86 3.72
N ARG A 85 -13.32 6.00 4.46
CA ARG A 85 -14.79 5.93 4.42
C ARG A 85 -15.46 7.21 4.92
N GLN A 86 -14.93 7.83 5.97
CA GLN A 86 -15.45 9.11 6.47
C GLN A 86 -15.32 10.21 5.41
N ALA A 87 -14.17 10.29 4.74
CA ALA A 87 -13.95 11.22 3.62
C ALA A 87 -14.87 10.91 2.42
N GLU A 88 -15.13 9.62 2.13
CA GLU A 88 -16.12 9.21 1.12
C GLU A 88 -17.50 9.80 1.44
N ILE A 89 -17.98 9.60 2.67
CA ILE A 89 -19.28 10.08 3.14
C ILE A 89 -19.38 11.61 3.09
N GLN A 90 -18.30 12.31 3.42
CA GLN A 90 -18.24 13.78 3.44
C GLN A 90 -18.01 14.39 2.05
N SER A 91 -17.79 13.56 1.02
CA SER A 91 -17.36 14.03 -0.31
C SER A 91 -16.09 14.88 -0.27
N ASP A 92 -15.20 14.60 0.69
CA ASP A 92 -13.90 15.26 0.79
C ASP A 92 -12.88 14.50 -0.07
N GLU A 93 -12.79 14.89 -1.34
CA GLU A 93 -11.96 14.20 -2.33
C GLU A 93 -10.45 14.29 -2.02
N LEU A 94 -9.99 15.39 -1.42
CA LEU A 94 -8.57 15.57 -1.10
C LEU A 94 -8.17 14.69 0.09
N SER A 95 -8.98 14.68 1.15
CA SER A 95 -8.76 13.77 2.27
C SER A 95 -8.85 12.33 1.80
N HIS A 96 -9.87 11.98 1.01
CA HIS A 96 -10.00 10.62 0.47
C HIS A 96 -8.77 10.22 -0.36
N LEU A 97 -8.23 11.11 -1.19
CA LEU A 97 -6.97 10.90 -1.93
C LEU A 97 -5.81 10.57 -1.01
N LEU A 98 -5.47 11.46 -0.07
CA LEU A 98 -4.30 11.30 0.80
C LEU A 98 -4.42 10.06 1.71
N LEU A 99 -5.59 9.88 2.33
CA LEU A 99 -5.89 8.72 3.17
C LEU A 99 -5.81 7.41 2.37
N SER A 100 -6.31 7.42 1.12
CA SER A 100 -6.25 6.23 0.26
C SER A 100 -4.83 5.86 -0.14
N MET A 101 -3.92 6.82 -0.31
CA MET A 101 -2.50 6.54 -0.52
C MET A 101 -1.89 5.86 0.71
N ASP A 102 -2.13 6.40 1.91
CA ASP A 102 -1.61 5.84 3.16
C ASP A 102 -2.20 4.46 3.47
N MET A 103 -3.43 4.19 3.03
CA MET A 103 -4.03 2.86 3.11
C MET A 103 -3.19 1.81 2.37
N TYR A 104 -2.66 2.13 1.18
CA TYR A 104 -1.78 1.22 0.44
C TYR A 104 -0.37 1.14 1.05
N ARG A 105 0.12 2.22 1.67
CA ARG A 105 1.41 2.19 2.39
C ARG A 105 1.36 1.33 3.65
N ALA A 106 0.21 1.28 4.32
CA ALA A 106 -0.03 0.42 5.49
C ALA A 106 -0.29 -1.06 5.12
N LEU A 107 -0.69 -1.33 3.88
CA LEU A 107 -1.13 -2.66 3.43
C LEU A 107 -0.09 -3.78 3.63
N PRO A 108 1.23 -3.58 3.41
CA PRO A 108 2.20 -4.67 3.56
C PRO A 108 2.20 -5.29 4.95
N ALA A 109 2.06 -4.48 6.01
CA ALA A 109 2.03 -4.96 7.39
C ALA A 109 0.83 -5.86 7.68
N VAL A 110 -0.31 -5.53 7.08
CA VAL A 110 -1.56 -6.29 7.20
C VAL A 110 -1.47 -7.61 6.44
N LEU A 111 -0.89 -7.58 5.24
CA LEU A 111 -0.72 -8.78 4.41
C LEU A 111 0.24 -9.82 5.01
N LYS A 112 1.14 -9.41 5.92
CA LYS A 112 2.01 -10.32 6.67
C LYS A 112 1.28 -11.16 7.72
N LEU A 113 0.07 -10.74 8.12
CA LEU A 113 -0.69 -11.48 9.14
C LEU A 113 -1.06 -12.85 8.57
N SER A 114 -0.68 -13.91 9.30
CA SER A 114 -0.80 -15.31 8.84
C SER A 114 -2.21 -15.71 8.42
N TRP A 115 -3.23 -15.09 9.04
CA TRP A 115 -4.63 -15.33 8.74
C TRP A 115 -5.18 -14.44 7.60
N ILE A 116 -4.51 -13.34 7.25
CA ILE A 116 -4.84 -12.50 6.08
C ILE A 116 -4.14 -13.00 4.83
N ALA A 117 -2.92 -13.53 4.95
CA ALA A 117 -2.10 -13.98 3.81
C ALA A 117 -2.84 -14.89 2.81
N PRO A 118 -3.72 -15.83 3.22
CA PRO A 118 -4.51 -16.63 2.27
C PRO A 118 -5.53 -15.82 1.45
N SER A 119 -5.91 -14.62 1.93
CA SER A 119 -6.94 -13.75 1.35
C SER A 119 -6.37 -12.44 0.79
N THR A 120 -5.06 -12.41 0.46
CA THR A 120 -4.40 -11.21 -0.07
C THR A 120 -5.13 -10.60 -1.26
N GLU A 121 -5.46 -11.41 -2.28
CA GLU A 121 -6.13 -10.91 -3.49
C GLU A 121 -7.50 -10.29 -3.16
N LEU A 122 -8.26 -10.91 -2.25
CA LEU A 122 -9.56 -10.38 -1.82
C LEU A 122 -9.38 -9.02 -1.13
N LEU A 123 -8.43 -8.90 -0.20
CA LEU A 123 -8.15 -7.63 0.48
C LEU A 123 -7.72 -6.54 -0.52
N GLN A 124 -6.85 -6.88 -1.47
CA GLN A 124 -6.41 -5.98 -2.54
C GLN A 124 -7.58 -5.46 -3.38
N ASN A 125 -8.52 -6.36 -3.73
CA ASN A 125 -9.73 -6.00 -4.46
C ASN A 125 -10.64 -5.09 -3.64
N CYS A 126 -10.82 -5.36 -2.34
CA CYS A 126 -11.62 -4.50 -1.46
C CYS A 126 -11.06 -3.09 -1.37
N VAL A 127 -9.76 -2.93 -1.09
CA VAL A 127 -9.14 -1.59 -0.99
C VAL A 127 -9.16 -0.84 -2.32
N ASN A 128 -9.01 -1.56 -3.45
CA ASN A 128 -9.11 -0.98 -4.78
C ASN A 128 -10.55 -0.56 -5.13
N SER A 129 -11.56 -1.32 -4.70
CA SER A 129 -12.94 -0.91 -4.84
C SER A 129 -13.21 0.37 -4.04
N ILE A 130 -12.74 0.44 -2.80
CA ILE A 130 -12.86 1.65 -1.97
C ILE A 130 -12.21 2.86 -2.64
N ARG A 131 -10.95 2.74 -3.09
CA ARG A 131 -10.24 3.81 -3.81
C ARG A 131 -11.06 4.38 -4.97
N ARG A 132 -11.73 3.50 -5.73
CA ARG A 132 -12.46 3.86 -6.96
C ARG A 132 -13.79 4.56 -6.72
N ARG A 133 -14.25 4.65 -5.48
CA ARG A 133 -15.51 5.34 -5.12
C ARG A 133 -15.43 6.86 -5.27
N MET A 134 -14.21 7.42 -5.24
CA MET A 134 -13.96 8.83 -5.52
C MET A 134 -13.14 9.00 -6.81
N PRO A 135 -13.61 9.80 -7.78
CA PRO A 135 -12.92 9.99 -9.06
C PRO A 135 -11.47 10.47 -8.93
N ILE A 136 -11.19 11.41 -8.02
CA ILE A 136 -9.84 11.95 -7.83
C ILE A 136 -8.87 10.84 -7.36
N SER A 137 -9.24 10.04 -6.37
CA SER A 137 -8.41 8.90 -5.92
C SER A 137 -8.21 7.84 -6.99
N ALA A 138 -9.18 7.66 -7.89
CA ALA A 138 -9.06 6.69 -8.97
C ALA A 138 -8.05 7.09 -10.05
N VAL A 139 -7.75 8.38 -10.21
CA VAL A 139 -6.94 8.90 -11.34
C VAL A 139 -5.62 9.55 -10.94
N MET A 140 -5.52 10.08 -9.71
CA MET A 140 -4.37 10.88 -9.29
C MET A 140 -3.15 10.05 -8.86
N TYR A 141 -3.29 8.73 -8.71
CA TYR A 141 -2.16 7.85 -8.48
C TYR A 141 -2.45 6.42 -8.93
N ASP A 142 -1.38 5.69 -9.21
CA ASP A 142 -1.40 4.23 -9.35
C ASP A 142 -0.62 3.56 -8.21
N VAL A 143 -0.77 2.25 -8.09
CA VAL A 143 -0.14 1.46 -7.02
C VAL A 143 0.86 0.48 -7.63
N ASP A 144 2.12 0.58 -7.22
CA ASP A 144 3.14 -0.40 -7.54
C ASP A 144 2.98 -1.63 -6.61
N TRP A 145 2.18 -2.58 -7.07
CA TRP A 145 1.95 -3.85 -6.38
C TRP A 145 3.22 -4.68 -6.19
N SER A 146 4.25 -4.47 -7.02
CA SER A 146 5.52 -5.17 -6.86
C SER A 146 6.28 -4.69 -5.62
N VAL A 147 6.21 -3.39 -5.30
CA VAL A 147 6.75 -2.82 -4.06
C VAL A 147 6.03 -3.39 -2.85
N ILE A 148 4.69 -3.38 -2.88
CA ILE A 148 3.87 -3.95 -1.79
C ILE A 148 4.24 -5.43 -1.56
N ALA A 149 4.35 -6.23 -2.63
CA ALA A 149 4.71 -7.63 -2.52
C ALA A 149 6.12 -7.84 -1.92
N ARG A 150 7.11 -7.03 -2.32
CA ARG A 150 8.46 -7.06 -1.74
C ARG A 150 8.43 -6.72 -0.24
N HIS A 151 7.72 -5.66 0.14
CA HIS A 151 7.57 -5.23 1.53
C HIS A 151 6.84 -6.28 2.39
N THR A 152 5.83 -6.95 1.84
CA THR A 152 5.16 -8.05 2.54
C THR A 152 6.07 -9.26 2.73
N ALA A 153 6.90 -9.59 1.73
CA ALA A 153 7.81 -10.73 1.80
C ALA A 153 9.04 -10.49 2.72
N ASP A 154 9.44 -9.23 2.92
CA ASP A 154 10.55 -8.87 3.79
C ASP A 154 10.14 -9.03 5.28
N PRO A 155 10.72 -9.98 6.04
CA PRO A 155 10.38 -10.17 7.46
C PRO A 155 10.71 -8.95 8.32
N ASP A 156 11.73 -8.19 7.94
CA ASP A 156 12.23 -7.03 8.70
C ASP A 156 11.62 -5.71 8.23
N TYR A 157 10.68 -5.75 7.29
CA TYR A 157 10.01 -4.53 6.87
C TYR A 157 9.16 -3.96 8.00
N GLU A 158 9.55 -2.77 8.45
CA GLU A 158 8.81 -1.88 9.34
C GLU A 158 8.40 -0.65 8.52
N PRO A 159 7.10 -0.31 8.45
CA PRO A 159 6.68 0.88 7.74
C PRO A 159 7.13 2.12 8.52
N GLY A 160 7.86 3.00 7.84
CA GLY A 160 8.36 4.23 8.43
C GLY A 160 9.13 5.03 7.38
N TYR A 161 9.00 6.35 7.44
CA TYR A 161 9.76 7.28 6.59
C TYR A 161 11.23 7.41 7.04
N GLU A 162 11.59 6.84 8.18
CA GLU A 162 12.93 6.92 8.71
C GLU A 162 13.84 5.93 7.98
N ARG A 163 14.87 6.51 7.36
CA ARG A 163 15.99 5.82 6.70
C ARG A 163 16.46 4.62 7.52
N ARG A 164 16.15 3.41 7.06
CA ARG A 164 16.76 2.21 7.62
C ARG A 164 18.23 2.19 7.21
N ILE A 165 19.13 1.96 8.17
CA ILE A 165 20.54 1.75 7.88
C ILE A 165 20.74 0.24 7.74
N ASP A 166 21.28 -0.18 6.59
CA ASP A 166 21.71 -1.56 6.40
C ASP A 166 22.83 -1.87 7.41
N PRO A 167 22.63 -2.84 8.33
CA PRO A 167 23.62 -3.16 9.35
C PRO A 167 24.91 -3.77 8.78
N ALA A 168 24.87 -4.38 7.59
CA ALA A 168 26.03 -4.98 6.94
C ALA A 168 26.84 -3.96 6.11
N THR A 169 26.17 -3.01 5.46
CA THR A 169 26.84 -2.04 4.57
C THR A 169 26.94 -0.62 5.13
N GLY A 170 26.24 -0.31 6.22
CA GLY A 170 26.16 1.03 6.82
C GLY A 170 25.48 2.07 5.95
N LYS A 171 24.86 1.66 4.83
CA LYS A 171 24.20 2.56 3.89
C LYS A 171 22.75 2.77 4.27
N THR A 172 22.26 3.97 4.00
CA THR A 172 20.82 4.25 4.01
C THR A 172 20.13 3.44 2.93
N ILE A 173 19.16 2.63 3.32
CA ILE A 173 18.18 2.01 2.44
C ILE A 173 17.07 3.06 2.25
N GLU A 174 16.89 3.54 1.03
CA GLU A 174 15.73 4.36 0.68
C GLU A 174 14.50 3.47 0.66
N PHE A 175 13.44 3.93 1.34
CA PHE A 175 12.16 3.26 1.34
C PHE A 175 11.47 3.46 -0.01
N GLU A 176 11.08 2.36 -0.67
CA GLU A 176 10.35 2.44 -1.93
C GLU A 176 8.88 2.75 -1.66
N ASP A 177 8.38 3.92 -2.06
CA ASP A 177 6.96 4.25 -1.92
C ASP A 177 6.13 3.46 -2.95
N PRO A 178 5.12 2.66 -2.55
CA PRO A 178 4.25 1.96 -3.50
C PRO A 178 3.32 2.91 -4.28
N ILE A 179 3.27 4.21 -3.96
CA ILE A 179 2.40 5.18 -4.61
C ILE A 179 3.07 5.82 -5.82
N LEU A 180 2.44 5.66 -6.99
CA LEU A 180 2.86 6.28 -8.25
C LEU A 180 1.97 7.49 -8.56
N GLU A 181 2.32 8.65 -8.00
CA GLU A 181 1.55 9.89 -8.22
C GLU A 181 1.50 10.30 -9.70
N ALA A 182 0.32 10.72 -10.15
CA ALA A 182 0.11 11.29 -11.47
C ALA A 182 0.87 12.61 -11.61
N ARG A 183 1.81 12.66 -12.54
CA ARG A 183 2.57 13.88 -12.84
C ARG A 183 2.03 14.55 -14.09
N LEU A 184 1.75 15.85 -13.99
CA LEU A 184 1.38 16.65 -15.15
C LEU A 184 2.63 16.88 -16.03
N MET A 185 2.77 16.06 -17.07
CA MET A 185 3.85 16.20 -18.04
C MET A 185 3.44 17.13 -19.17
N ARG A 186 4.29 18.10 -19.51
CA ARG A 186 4.07 18.92 -20.71
C ARG A 186 4.21 18.04 -21.94
N GLY A 187 3.38 18.26 -22.97
CA GLY A 187 3.30 17.37 -24.16
C GLY A 187 4.63 17.13 -24.88
N PHE A 188 5.57 18.07 -24.85
CA PHE A 188 6.91 17.88 -25.41
C PHE A 188 7.77 16.88 -24.60
N GLN A 189 7.62 16.83 -23.27
CA GLN A 189 8.30 15.88 -22.40
C GLN A 189 7.80 14.46 -22.66
N VAL A 190 6.48 14.29 -22.85
CA VAL A 190 5.87 13.00 -23.23
C VAL A 190 6.44 12.50 -24.56
N ARG A 191 6.55 13.37 -25.57
CA ARG A 191 7.14 13.02 -26.88
C ARG A 191 8.62 12.64 -26.75
N ALA A 192 9.39 13.37 -25.94
CA ALA A 192 10.80 13.07 -25.70
C ALA A 192 11.00 11.71 -24.98
N GLN A 193 10.18 11.43 -23.97
CA GLN A 193 10.26 10.19 -23.20
C GLN A 193 9.82 8.97 -24.03
N ARG A 194 8.78 9.10 -24.88
CA ARG A 194 8.38 8.06 -25.84
C ARG A 194 9.52 7.74 -26.81
N ARG A 195 10.14 8.76 -27.41
CA ARG A 195 11.30 8.59 -28.30
C ARG A 195 12.47 7.90 -27.60
N SER A 196 12.70 8.20 -26.32
CA SER A 196 13.76 7.54 -25.53
C SER A 196 13.45 6.05 -25.29
N ARG A 197 12.22 5.72 -24.89
CA ARG A 197 11.77 4.33 -24.69
C ARG A 197 11.78 3.52 -25.99
N GLU A 198 11.35 4.10 -27.11
CA GLU A 198 11.43 3.48 -28.44
C GLU A 198 12.88 3.22 -28.85
N ARG A 199 13.80 4.17 -28.60
CA ARG A 199 15.23 3.97 -28.85
C ARG A 199 15.83 2.88 -27.97
N GLN A 200 15.44 2.78 -26.70
CA GLN A 200 15.88 1.69 -25.81
C GLN A 200 15.33 0.33 -26.25
N LYS A 201 14.06 0.25 -26.63
CA LYS A 201 13.43 -0.97 -27.15
C LYS A 201 14.09 -1.43 -28.46
N ASN A 202 14.37 -0.50 -29.37
CA ASN A 202 15.08 -0.80 -30.61
C ASN A 202 16.54 -1.20 -30.37
N ARG A 203 17.23 -0.62 -29.38
CA ARG A 203 18.57 -1.08 -28.98
C ARG A 203 18.57 -2.49 -28.36
N GLY A 204 17.51 -2.86 -27.64
CA GLY A 204 17.32 -4.22 -27.14
C GLY A 204 17.08 -5.23 -28.25
N HIS A 205 16.32 -4.86 -29.30
CA HIS A 205 16.07 -5.69 -30.48
C HIS A 205 17.33 -5.88 -31.34
N VAL A 206 18.09 -4.82 -31.60
CA VAL A 206 19.37 -4.92 -32.36
C VAL A 206 20.36 -5.84 -31.66
N ARG A 207 20.44 -5.82 -30.33
CA ARG A 207 21.30 -6.75 -29.56
C ARG A 207 20.84 -8.21 -29.58
N THR A 208 19.55 -8.49 -29.80
CA THR A 208 19.06 -9.88 -29.90
C THR A 208 19.23 -10.44 -31.30
N ASP A 209 19.17 -9.59 -32.33
CA ASP A 209 19.43 -9.99 -33.71
C ASP A 209 20.92 -10.15 -34.02
N GLU A 210 21.82 -9.35 -33.42
CA GLU A 210 23.28 -9.52 -33.57
C GLU A 210 23.80 -10.84 -32.98
N VAL A 211 23.21 -11.34 -31.88
CA VAL A 211 23.57 -12.64 -31.31
C VAL A 211 23.11 -13.80 -32.21
N ARG A 212 22.02 -13.63 -32.96
CA ARG A 212 21.47 -14.69 -33.83
C ARG A 212 22.20 -14.81 -35.18
N VAL A 213 22.89 -13.75 -35.63
CA VAL A 213 23.66 -13.76 -36.89
C VAL A 213 25.07 -14.32 -36.69
N GLN A 214 25.65 -14.25 -35.48
CA GLN A 214 26.98 -14.83 -35.21
C GLN A 214 26.99 -16.36 -35.09
N ASP A 215 25.88 -17.01 -34.74
CA ASP A 215 25.81 -18.47 -34.60
C ASP A 215 25.74 -19.26 -35.93
N HIS A 216 25.58 -18.58 -37.07
CA HIS A 216 25.46 -19.25 -38.37
C HIS A 216 26.72 -19.26 -39.24
N HIS A 217 27.83 -18.64 -38.82
CA HIS A 217 29.07 -18.61 -39.62
C HIS A 217 30.17 -19.60 -39.20
N ASP A 218 30.01 -20.34 -38.10
CA ASP A 218 31.09 -21.19 -37.56
C ASP A 218 30.95 -22.71 -37.84
N ARG A 219 30.16 -23.10 -38.85
CA ARG A 219 29.99 -24.53 -39.24
C ARG A 219 30.36 -24.86 -40.68
N SER A 220 31.33 -24.16 -41.28
CA SER A 220 31.81 -24.52 -42.61
C SER A 220 33.31 -24.27 -42.84
N SER A 221 34.17 -24.83 -41.99
CA SER A 221 35.55 -25.11 -42.42
C SER A 221 36.15 -26.23 -41.59
N GLY A 222 36.14 -27.45 -42.14
CA GLY A 222 36.63 -28.64 -41.44
C GLY A 222 36.36 -29.92 -42.21
N ARG A 223 36.69 -29.97 -43.51
CA ARG A 223 36.85 -31.22 -44.28
C ARG A 223 37.67 -30.95 -45.53
N LYS A 224 38.98 -31.19 -45.42
CA LYS A 224 39.75 -32.17 -46.20
C LYS A 224 41.23 -32.01 -45.90
#